data_AF-A0A4R1QRW7-F1
#
_entry.id   AF-A0A4R1QRW7-F1
#
_cell.length_a   1.000
_cell.length_b   1.000
_cell.length_c   1.000
_cell.angle_alpha   90.00
_cell.angle_beta   90.00
_cell.angle_gamma   90.00
#
_symmetry.space_group_name_H-M   'P 1'
#
loop_
_entity.id
_entity.type
_entity.pdbx_description
1 polymer ?
#
loop_
_entity_poly.entity_id
_entity_poly.type
_entity_poly.pdbx_seq_one_letter_code
_entity_poly.pdbx_strand_id
1 'polypeptide(L)'
;MDTLFKIVFEISEEKNYQITEETDLITDYGFDSLKFILLISEIEEKYEIEFDIDDIDIEKLRSMSLLTQLVNKKIGEKDNV
;
A
#
# COMPACT_ATOMS: atom_id res chain seq x y z
N MET A 1 11.10 2.74 -0.78
CA MET A 1 10.13 3.62 -0.08
C MET A 1 9.51 4.62 -1.04
N ASP A 2 10.27 5.50 -1.69
CA ASP A 2 9.73 6.54 -2.60
C ASP A 2 8.74 6.04 -3.67
N THR A 3 8.94 4.83 -4.19
CA THR A 3 8.04 4.23 -5.19
C THR A 3 6.67 3.88 -4.61
N LEU A 4 6.60 3.35 -3.38
CA LEU A 4 5.33 2.99 -2.74
C LEU A 4 4.50 4.24 -2.45
N PHE A 5 5.14 5.29 -1.93
CA PHE A 5 4.50 6.59 -1.73
C PHE A 5 3.95 7.16 -3.04
N LYS A 6 4.65 6.99 -4.17
CA LYS A 6 4.16 7.43 -5.48
C LYS A 6 2.91 6.67 -5.93
N ILE A 7 2.89 5.34 -5.79
CA ILE A 7 1.71 4.53 -6.15
C ILE A 7 0.49 4.99 -5.35
N VAL A 8 0.63 5.11 -4.03
CA VAL A 8 -0.43 5.60 -3.15
C VAL A 8 -0.88 7.00 -3.57
N PHE A 9 0.08 7.88 -3.81
CA PHE A 9 -0.21 9.23 -4.26
C PHE A 9 -0.96 9.24 -5.59
N GLU A 10 -0.59 8.41 -6.57
CA GLU A 10 -1.22 8.35 -7.90
C GLU A 10 -2.68 7.87 -7.83
N ILE A 11 -2.99 6.89 -6.97
CA ILE A 11 -4.34 6.34 -6.79
C ILE A 11 -5.23 7.25 -5.94
N SER A 12 -4.66 8.00 -5.01
CA SER A 12 -5.42 8.88 -4.12
C SER A 12 -6.18 9.99 -4.85
N GLU A 13 -7.31 10.43 -4.31
CA GLU A 13 -8.02 11.62 -4.82
C GLU A 13 -7.39 12.92 -4.29
N GLU A 14 -6.85 12.88 -3.08
CA GLU A 14 -6.26 14.02 -2.39
C GLU A 14 -4.76 14.16 -2.73
N LYS A 15 -4.44 15.10 -3.63
CA LYS A 15 -3.05 15.36 -4.07
C LYS A 15 -2.30 16.40 -3.24
N ASN A 16 -2.95 16.99 -2.24
CA ASN A 16 -2.46 18.20 -1.56
C ASN A 16 -1.74 17.95 -0.23
N TYR A 17 -1.74 16.71 0.26
CA TYR A 17 -1.10 16.35 1.52
C TYR A 17 0.23 15.63 1.29
N GLN A 18 1.21 15.92 2.15
CA GLN A 18 2.46 15.19 2.20
C GLN A 18 2.20 13.85 2.88
N ILE A 19 2.36 12.74 2.14
CA ILE A 19 2.18 11.39 2.70
C ILE A 19 3.32 11.14 3.70
N THR A 20 2.96 10.71 4.90
CA THR A 20 3.89 10.29 5.95
C THR A 20 3.60 8.86 6.36
N GLU A 21 4.44 8.27 7.21
CA GLU A 21 4.19 6.91 7.73
C GLU A 21 2.96 6.84 8.64
N GLU A 22 2.58 7.96 9.27
CA GLU A 22 1.41 8.06 10.16
C GLU A 22 0.11 8.30 9.39
N THR A 23 0.18 8.55 8.08
CA THR A 23 -0.96 8.82 7.23
C THR A 23 -1.96 7.67 7.21
N ASP A 24 -3.23 8.04 7.36
CA ASP A 24 -4.38 7.15 7.23
C ASP A 24 -4.95 7.24 5.81
N LEU A 25 -4.84 6.15 5.05
CA LEU A 25 -5.26 6.10 3.66
C LEU A 25 -6.76 6.30 3.49
N ILE A 26 -7.58 5.92 4.48
CA ILE A 26 -9.03 6.02 4.38
C ILE A 26 -9.46 7.45 4.69
N THR A 27 -9.05 7.98 5.85
CA THR A 27 -9.54 9.29 6.32
C THR A 27 -8.83 10.46 5.65
N ASP A 28 -7.54 10.31 5.34
CA ASP A 28 -6.71 11.42 4.86
C ASP A 28 -6.58 11.42 3.33
N TYR A 29 -6.67 10.25 2.68
CA TYR A 29 -6.49 10.10 1.22
C TYR A 29 -7.69 9.49 0.47
N GLY A 30 -8.79 9.22 1.19
CA GLY A 30 -10.06 8.80 0.58
C GLY A 30 -10.02 7.44 -0.10
N PHE A 31 -9.20 6.51 0.40
CA PHE A 31 -9.18 5.13 -0.10
C PHE A 31 -10.47 4.40 0.27
N ASP A 32 -11.13 3.87 -0.76
CA ASP A 32 -12.25 2.94 -0.64
C ASP A 32 -11.80 1.52 -1.04
N SER A 33 -12.72 0.56 -0.98
CA SER A 33 -12.43 -0.83 -1.32
C SER A 33 -11.89 -1.01 -2.75
N LEU A 34 -12.33 -0.21 -3.71
CA LEU A 34 -11.87 -0.33 -5.11
C LEU A 34 -10.45 0.22 -5.26
N LYS A 35 -10.16 1.35 -4.61
CA LYS A 35 -8.80 1.93 -4.58
C LYS A 35 -7.82 1.02 -3.85
N PHE A 36 -8.25 0.31 -2.80
CA PHE A 36 -7.40 -0.70 -2.17
C PHE A 36 -7.10 -1.87 -3.10
N ILE A 37 -8.08 -2.37 -3.85
CA ILE A 37 -7.84 -3.44 -4.84
C ILE A 37 -6.83 -2.97 -5.90
N LEU A 38 -7.00 -1.74 -6.42
CA LEU A 38 -6.06 -1.16 -7.37
C LEU A 38 -4.66 -1.00 -6.77
N LEU A 39 -4.57 -0.49 -5.54
CA LEU A 39 -3.31 -0.31 -4.81
C LEU A 39 -2.56 -1.62 -4.67
N ILE A 40 -3.25 -2.67 -4.25
CA ILE A 40 -2.66 -4.01 -4.11
C ILE A 40 -2.14 -4.49 -5.46
N SER A 41 -2.95 -4.42 -6.52
CA SER A 41 -2.55 -4.85 -7.87
C SER A 41 -1.30 -4.11 -8.38
N GLU A 42 -1.24 -2.79 -8.20
CA GLU A 42 -0.09 -1.97 -8.62
C GLU A 42 1.18 -2.30 -7.82
N ILE A 43 1.04 -2.60 -6.53
CA ILE A 43 2.16 -3.00 -5.67
C ILE A 43 2.69 -4.38 -6.11
N GLU A 44 1.80 -5.36 -6.33
CA GLU A 44 2.16 -6.70 -6.79
C GLU A 44 2.94 -6.65 -8.10
N GLU A 45 2.42 -5.91 -9.09
CA GLU A 45 3.10 -5.72 -10.37
C GLU A 45 4.45 -5.00 -10.18
N LYS A 46 4.49 -3.95 -9.35
CA LYS A 46 5.70 -3.14 -9.20
C LYS A 46 6.85 -3.86 -8.51
N TYR A 47 6.54 -4.66 -7.49
CA TYR A 47 7.52 -5.32 -6.65
C TYR A 47 7.68 -6.81 -6.99
N GLU A 48 6.88 -7.32 -7.93
CA GLU A 48 6.79 -8.73 -8.30
C GLU A 48 6.56 -9.61 -7.07
N ILE A 49 5.59 -9.21 -6.23
CA ILE A 49 5.16 -9.95 -5.04
C ILE A 49 3.69 -10.35 -5.19
N GLU A 50 3.23 -11.24 -4.32
CA GLU A 50 1.84 -11.70 -4.29
C GLU A 50 1.31 -11.61 -2.84
N PHE A 51 0.16 -10.98 -2.65
CA PHE A 51 -0.52 -10.91 -1.37
C PHE A 51 -1.57 -12.00 -1.29
N ASP A 52 -1.59 -12.73 -0.16
CA ASP A 52 -2.67 -13.65 0.11
C ASP A 52 -3.88 -12.87 0.62
N ILE A 53 -5.07 -13.45 0.49
CA ILE A 53 -6.30 -12.81 0.97
C ILE A 53 -6.26 -12.52 2.49
N ASP A 54 -5.47 -13.29 3.24
CA ASP A 54 -5.25 -13.09 4.68
C ASP A 54 -4.31 -11.91 4.99
N ASP A 55 -3.48 -11.50 4.01
CA ASP A 55 -2.64 -10.31 4.10
C ASP A 55 -3.44 -9.03 3.83
N ILE A 56 -4.47 -9.13 2.98
CA ILE A 56 -5.33 -8.02 2.55
C ILE A 56 -6.46 -7.81 3.57
N ASP A 57 -6.08 -7.22 4.70
CA ASP A 57 -7.02 -6.70 5.70
C ASP A 57 -7.00 -5.17 5.65
N ILE A 58 -8.15 -4.55 5.42
CA ILE A 58 -8.29 -3.09 5.31
C ILE A 58 -7.70 -2.38 6.55
N GLU A 59 -7.82 -2.96 7.75
CA GLU A 59 -7.23 -2.38 8.96
C GLU A 59 -5.69 -2.41 8.93
N LYS A 60 -5.09 -3.43 8.29
CA LYS A 60 -3.63 -3.51 8.10
C LYS A 60 -3.13 -2.61 6.98
N LEU A 61 -3.97 -2.31 5.99
CA LEU A 61 -3.60 -1.47 4.84
C LEU A 61 -3.88 0.02 5.09
N ARG A 62 -4.65 0.35 6.11
CA ARG A 62 -5.09 1.72 6.43
C ARG A 62 -3.93 2.67 6.73
N SER A 63 -2.87 2.21 7.39
CA SER A 63 -1.71 3.05 7.71
C SER A 63 -0.59 2.85 6.72
N MET A 64 0.04 3.95 6.27
CA MET A 64 1.22 3.90 5.42
C MET A 64 2.40 3.14 6.06
N SER A 65 2.56 3.23 7.38
CA SER A 65 3.57 2.45 8.10
C SER A 65 3.32 0.94 8.01
N LEU A 66 2.07 0.50 8.19
CA LEU A 66 1.69 -0.90 8.13
C LEU A 66 1.78 -1.44 6.70
N LEU A 67 1.31 -0.67 5.72
CA LEU A 67 1.44 -1.01 4.29
C LEU A 67 2.91 -1.20 3.92
N THR A 68 3.78 -0.26 4.32
CA THR A 68 5.22 -0.37 4.11
C THR A 68 5.79 -1.66 4.70
N GLN A 69 5.43 -1.98 5.94
CA GLN A 69 5.92 -3.17 6.62
C GLN A 69 5.47 -4.44 5.90
N LEU A 70 4.22 -4.49 5.45
CA LEU A 70 3.68 -5.63 4.70
C LEU A 70 4.41 -5.84 3.37
N VAL A 71 4.63 -4.77 2.61
CA VAL A 71 5.37 -4.81 1.33
C VAL A 71 6.80 -5.30 1.55
N ASN A 72 7.51 -4.73 2.54
CA ASN A 72 8.89 -5.14 2.84
C ASN A 72 8.99 -6.60 3.28
N LYS A 73 8.00 -7.08 4.06
CA LYS A 73 7.92 -8.49 4.45
C LYS A 73 7.80 -9.39 3.22
N LYS A 74 6.90 -9.09 2.29
CA LYS A 74 6.69 -9.88 1.06
C LYS A 74 7.91 -9.86 0.13
N ILE A 75 8.57 -8.71 -0.01
CA ILE A 75 9.83 -8.61 -0.77
C ILE A 75 10.91 -9.50 -0.13
N GLY A 76 11.05 -9.45 1.21
CA GLY A 76 11.99 -10.30 1.92
C GLY A 76 11.68 -11.79 1.80
N GLU A 77 10.41 -12.19 1.78
CA GLU A 77 10.01 -13.58 1.52
C GLU A 77 10.39 -14.03 0.11
N LYS A 78 10.20 -13.17 -0.91
CA LYS A 78 10.59 -13.44 -2.30
C LYS A 78 12.08 -13.69 -2.47
N ASP A 79 12.92 -12.87 -1.84
CA ASP A 79 14.38 -12.94 -1.99
C ASP A 79 15.02 -14.16 -1.30
N ASN A 80 14.26 -14.88 -0.47
CA ASN A 80 14.70 -16.10 0.21
C ASN A 80 14.32 -17.39 -0.53
N VAL A 81 13.79 -17.29 -1.77
CA VAL A 81 13.35 -18.42 -2.61
C VAL A 81 14.26 -18.62 -3.81
#